data_AF-A0A2K1ZWL4-F1
#
_entry.id   AF-A0A2K1ZWL4-F1
#
_cell.length_a   1.000
_cell.length_b   1.000
_cell.length_c   1.000
_cell.angle_alpha   90.00
_cell.angle_beta   90.00
_cell.angle_gamma   90.00
#
_symmetry.space_group_name_H-M   'P 1'
#
loop_
_entity.id
_entity.type
_entity.pdbx_description
1 polymer ?
#
loop_
_entity_poly.entity_id
_entity_poly.type
_entity_poly.pdbx_seq_one_letter_code
_entity_poly.pdbx_strand_id
1 'polypeptide(L)'
;MTLEQHNIQVGQEECSKKCHRVPRIFRRNPSSNEDCYNPLVVSIGPYHHNDDPNHELAEMQSLKNEMVEQFANNSGKTREDLYRNVAELASSARKCYDEGSTKNVGDNAFTKMMLLDGCFILQFIFCFLHDSQKLKLSNRVLAYFVKRDLFLLENQIPYKVLTSLMSLGFDGNKGQELMENFMDEVRGLPRGKSGDMENNNQPAHLLDFYHNRFMGKRGQENPSRKGDSQWSSYRSVMELKSVGIHLMPSKTDMYTDLRYKSTMRGGTVTLPRIVIDDCTKSLLLNLMAHEACPGSAEGFWVTSYVCFLDSLIDHSEDVKELRKKGILSNVLGSDQEVADLFNEISSFMVFDPNAYGNVKSSIEKHCKNVIKKWVAEWLNDHFSSPWTFLAFFGAIFALVLTFIQTYKTLYPGNQ
;
A
#
# COMPACT_ATOMS: atom_id res chain seq x y z
N MET A 1 44.96 40.95 18.10
CA MET A 1 44.56 39.53 18.15
C MET A 1 43.68 39.37 19.37
N THR A 2 42.39 39.09 19.31
CA THR A 2 41.51 38.76 18.16
C THR A 2 40.09 39.02 18.64
N LEU A 3 39.26 39.62 17.78
CA LEU A 3 37.81 39.73 17.94
C LEU A 3 37.21 38.34 17.75
N GLU A 4 36.38 37.86 18.70
CA GLU A 4 35.44 36.77 18.41
C GLU A 4 34.04 37.35 18.28
N GLN A 5 33.60 37.42 17.02
CA GLN A 5 32.24 37.71 16.62
C GLN A 5 31.36 36.46 16.78
N HIS A 6 30.09 36.73 17.05
CA HIS A 6 28.98 35.80 17.16
C HIS A 6 28.85 34.82 15.99
N ASN A 7 28.31 33.64 16.26
CA ASN A 7 27.37 33.00 15.35
C ASN A 7 26.31 32.21 16.15
N ILE A 8 25.22 32.90 16.47
CA ILE A 8 23.96 32.26 16.84
C ILE A 8 23.41 31.69 15.54
N GLN A 9 23.52 30.37 15.35
CA GLN A 9 22.73 29.67 14.34
C GLN A 9 21.26 29.84 14.71
N VAL A 10 20.59 30.77 14.03
CA VAL A 10 19.13 30.80 13.95
C VAL A 10 18.72 29.51 13.27
N GLY A 11 18.25 28.54 14.05
CA GLY A 11 17.67 27.32 13.53
C GLY A 11 16.51 27.69 12.60
N GLN A 12 16.69 27.49 11.29
CA GLN A 12 15.55 27.47 10.38
C GLN A 12 14.69 26.27 10.78
N GLU A 13 13.46 26.52 11.22
CA GLU A 13 12.46 25.46 11.37
C GLU A 13 12.26 24.77 10.03
N GLU A 14 12.90 23.62 9.88
CA GLU A 14 12.80 22.76 8.73
C GLU A 14 11.41 22.11 8.74
N CYS A 15 10.71 22.15 7.60
CA CYS A 15 9.39 21.55 7.54
C CYS A 15 9.52 20.02 7.64
N SER A 16 9.03 19.44 8.74
CA SER A 16 9.09 17.99 9.01
C SER A 16 8.23 17.14 8.08
N LYS A 17 7.32 17.77 7.32
CA LYS A 17 6.39 17.10 6.40
C LYS A 17 6.56 17.66 5.00
N LYS A 18 7.26 16.89 4.15
CA LYS A 18 7.68 17.30 2.82
C LYS A 18 6.83 16.65 1.74
N CYS A 19 6.68 17.34 0.60
CA CYS A 19 6.25 16.79 -0.67
C CYS A 19 7.51 16.55 -1.50
N HIS A 20 8.10 15.36 -1.40
CA HIS A 20 9.39 15.05 -2.00
C HIS A 20 9.29 14.85 -3.52
N ARG A 21 10.41 15.06 -4.22
CA ARG A 21 10.59 14.47 -5.55
C ARG A 21 10.84 12.97 -5.49
N VAL A 22 10.52 12.27 -6.57
CA VAL A 22 10.84 10.86 -6.74
C VAL A 22 12.37 10.72 -6.75
N PRO A 23 12.97 9.91 -5.86
CA PRO A 23 14.41 9.72 -5.86
C PRO A 23 14.90 9.18 -7.20
N ARG A 24 16.00 9.73 -7.73
CA ARG A 24 16.49 9.42 -9.08
C ARG A 24 16.67 7.94 -9.37
N ILE A 25 16.97 7.12 -8.35
CA ILE A 25 17.12 5.67 -8.48
C ILE A 25 15.85 4.98 -9.04
N PHE A 26 14.66 5.48 -8.69
CA PHE A 26 13.38 4.97 -9.17
C PHE A 26 13.12 5.33 -10.65
N ARG A 27 13.77 6.38 -11.17
CA ARG A 27 13.67 6.81 -12.57
C ARG A 27 14.77 6.25 -13.48
N ARG A 28 15.73 5.48 -12.95
CA ARG A 28 16.88 5.00 -13.75
C ARG A 28 16.55 3.96 -14.81
N ASN A 29 15.36 3.33 -14.76
CA ASN A 29 14.97 2.34 -15.76
C ASN A 29 14.08 2.99 -16.85
N PRO A 30 14.61 3.32 -18.05
CA PRO A 30 14.06 4.41 -18.86
C PRO A 30 12.92 4.04 -19.82
N SER A 31 12.29 2.86 -19.73
CA SER A 31 11.28 2.48 -20.74
C SER A 31 9.99 1.85 -20.22
N SER A 32 9.98 1.16 -19.06
CA SER A 32 8.76 0.49 -18.58
C SER A 32 7.99 1.24 -17.49
N ASN A 33 8.62 2.22 -16.82
CA ASN A 33 8.09 2.82 -15.58
C ASN A 33 8.04 4.36 -15.59
N GLU A 34 8.44 5.03 -16.67
CA GLU A 34 8.40 6.49 -16.73
C GLU A 34 6.94 7.01 -16.60
N ASP A 35 6.03 6.33 -17.30
CA ASP A 35 4.59 6.53 -17.20
C ASP A 35 4.01 6.13 -15.84
N CYS A 36 4.80 5.65 -14.87
CA CYS A 36 4.33 5.40 -13.50
C CYS A 36 4.54 6.60 -12.56
N TYR A 37 5.35 7.59 -12.95
CA TYR A 37 5.70 8.74 -12.10
C TYR A 37 5.21 10.08 -12.63
N ASN A 38 4.93 10.20 -13.93
CA ASN A 38 4.45 11.44 -14.54
C ASN A 38 2.90 11.48 -14.56
N PRO A 39 2.29 12.65 -14.33
CA PRO A 39 0.84 12.81 -14.47
C PRO A 39 0.44 12.59 -15.93
N LEU A 40 -0.69 11.91 -16.14
CA LEU A 40 -1.21 11.64 -17.48
C LEU A 40 -2.28 12.65 -17.89
N VAL A 41 -3.11 13.07 -16.93
CA VAL A 41 -4.30 13.90 -17.20
C VAL A 41 -4.35 15.14 -16.33
N VAL A 42 -3.81 15.13 -15.10
CA VAL A 42 -3.83 16.31 -14.22
C VAL A 42 -2.54 16.50 -13.43
N SER A 43 -1.86 17.62 -13.66
CA SER A 43 -0.74 18.08 -12.82
C SER A 43 -1.27 18.73 -11.54
N ILE A 44 -0.69 18.43 -10.38
CA ILE A 44 -1.04 18.94 -9.05
C ILE A 44 0.23 19.38 -8.36
N GLY A 45 0.20 20.60 -7.82
CA GLY A 45 1.37 21.21 -7.22
C GLY A 45 2.41 21.65 -8.24
N PRO A 46 3.58 22.11 -7.77
CA PRO A 46 4.52 22.87 -8.57
C PRO A 46 5.45 22.03 -9.45
N TYR A 47 5.61 20.72 -9.20
CA TYR A 47 6.64 19.93 -9.89
C TYR A 47 6.34 19.72 -11.38
N HIS A 48 5.06 19.55 -11.73
CA HIS A 48 4.57 19.31 -13.09
C HIS A 48 3.72 20.46 -13.64
N HIS A 49 3.72 21.62 -12.98
CA HIS A 49 2.83 22.74 -13.35
C HIS A 49 3.21 23.41 -14.68
N ASN A 50 4.51 23.41 -15.00
CA ASN A 50 5.05 24.09 -16.19
C ASN A 50 5.51 23.10 -17.27
N ASP A 51 5.17 21.82 -17.14
CA ASP A 51 5.44 20.84 -18.18
C ASP A 51 4.58 21.18 -19.41
N ASP A 52 5.06 20.86 -20.61
CA ASP A 52 4.34 21.18 -21.86
C ASP A 52 2.98 20.45 -21.84
N PRO A 53 1.85 21.18 -21.76
CA PRO A 53 0.56 20.56 -21.55
C PRO A 53 0.12 19.86 -22.83
N ASN A 54 -0.09 18.54 -22.76
CA ASN A 54 -0.92 17.85 -23.74
C ASN A 54 -2.37 18.37 -23.68
N HIS A 55 -3.20 17.92 -24.63
CA HIS A 55 -4.60 18.34 -24.71
C HIS A 55 -5.36 18.08 -23.41
N GLU A 56 -5.18 16.90 -22.81
CA GLU A 56 -5.83 16.47 -21.58
C GLU A 56 -5.47 17.36 -20.38
N LEU A 57 -4.19 17.72 -20.23
CA LEU A 57 -3.73 18.61 -19.17
C LEU A 57 -4.33 20.01 -19.29
N ALA A 58 -4.45 20.54 -20.52
CA ALA A 58 -5.08 21.84 -20.75
C ALA A 58 -6.57 21.85 -20.37
N GLU A 59 -7.31 20.79 -20.74
CA GLU A 59 -8.71 20.62 -20.34
C GLU A 59 -8.86 20.55 -18.80
N MET A 60 -7.98 19.80 -18.12
CA MET A 60 -8.01 19.71 -16.67
C MET A 60 -7.74 21.04 -15.98
N GLN A 61 -6.86 21.90 -16.51
CA GLN A 61 -6.65 23.25 -15.95
C GLN A 61 -7.90 24.13 -16.05
N SER A 62 -8.69 24.00 -17.13
CA SER A 62 -9.99 24.66 -17.24
C SER A 62 -10.95 24.12 -16.17
N LEU A 63 -11.04 22.80 -16.03
CA LEU A 63 -11.93 22.14 -15.06
C LEU A 63 -11.60 22.53 -13.61
N LYS A 64 -10.33 22.72 -13.25
CA LYS A 64 -9.95 23.19 -11.90
C LYS A 64 -10.58 24.53 -11.53
N ASN A 65 -10.65 25.46 -12.48
CA ASN A 65 -11.30 26.75 -12.23
C ASN A 65 -12.79 26.56 -11.94
N GLU A 66 -13.47 25.71 -12.71
CA GLU A 66 -14.87 25.38 -12.45
C GLU A 66 -15.08 24.68 -11.10
N MET A 67 -14.15 23.79 -10.71
CA MET A 67 -14.23 23.08 -9.44
C MET A 67 -14.01 24.01 -8.23
N VAL A 68 -13.20 25.07 -8.35
CA VAL A 68 -13.12 26.12 -7.32
C VAL A 68 -14.48 26.79 -7.13
N GLU A 69 -15.16 27.17 -8.21
CA GLU A 69 -16.49 27.80 -8.11
C GLU A 69 -17.53 26.84 -7.53
N GLN A 70 -17.50 25.56 -7.92
CA GLN A 70 -18.38 24.54 -7.32
C GLN A 70 -18.11 24.36 -5.83
N PHE A 71 -16.85 24.27 -5.43
CA PHE A 71 -16.47 24.14 -4.02
C PHE A 71 -16.88 25.37 -3.20
N ALA A 72 -16.66 26.58 -3.73
CA ALA A 72 -17.09 27.84 -3.13
C ALA A 72 -18.62 27.87 -2.92
N ASN A 73 -19.38 27.53 -3.96
CA ASN A 73 -20.85 27.48 -3.89
C ASN A 73 -21.35 26.44 -2.87
N ASN A 74 -20.76 25.23 -2.87
CA ASN A 74 -21.14 24.17 -1.94
C ASN A 74 -20.82 24.51 -0.48
N SER A 75 -19.76 25.30 -0.25
CA SER A 75 -19.31 25.72 1.08
C SER A 75 -19.98 27.01 1.58
N GLY A 76 -20.77 27.68 0.74
CA GLY A 76 -21.32 29.00 1.04
C GLY A 76 -20.24 30.08 1.20
N LYS A 77 -19.07 29.89 0.58
CA LYS A 77 -17.94 30.83 0.59
C LYS A 77 -17.75 31.48 -0.77
N THR A 78 -17.05 32.61 -0.80
CA THR A 78 -16.57 33.20 -2.06
C THR A 78 -15.20 32.64 -2.43
N ARG A 79 -14.82 32.74 -3.71
CA ARG A 79 -13.46 32.40 -4.17
C ARG A 79 -12.40 33.20 -3.41
N GLU A 80 -12.70 34.45 -3.08
CA GLU A 80 -11.83 35.38 -2.36
C GLU A 80 -11.61 34.93 -0.91
N ASP A 81 -12.64 34.38 -0.25
CA ASP A 81 -12.52 33.83 1.10
C ASP A 81 -11.58 32.62 1.11
N LEU A 82 -11.75 31.71 0.14
CA LEU A 82 -10.89 30.54 -0.02
C LEU A 82 -9.45 30.97 -0.32
N TYR A 83 -9.26 31.93 -1.24
CA TYR A 83 -7.94 32.45 -1.60
C TYR A 83 -7.21 33.03 -0.38
N ARG A 84 -7.90 33.84 0.43
CA ARG A 84 -7.32 34.47 1.62
C ARG A 84 -6.81 33.44 2.62
N ASN A 85 -7.60 32.38 2.85
CA ASN A 85 -7.21 31.31 3.74
C ASN A 85 -5.99 30.51 3.22
N VAL A 86 -5.95 30.22 1.92
CA VAL A 86 -4.77 29.57 1.31
C VAL A 86 -3.54 30.49 1.33
N ALA A 87 -3.72 31.80 1.16
CA ALA A 87 -2.65 32.78 1.20
C ALA A 87 -1.92 32.82 2.55
N GLU A 88 -2.65 32.65 3.66
CA GLU A 88 -2.07 32.55 5.01
C GLU A 88 -1.13 31.35 5.16
N LEU A 89 -1.42 30.26 4.45
CA LEU A 89 -0.63 29.03 4.49
C LEU A 89 0.47 28.96 3.42
N ALA A 90 0.40 29.78 2.38
CA ALA A 90 1.24 29.69 1.18
C ALA A 90 2.74 29.63 1.48
N SER A 91 3.23 30.50 2.37
CA SER A 91 4.64 30.50 2.81
C SER A 91 5.04 29.17 3.45
N SER A 92 4.23 28.67 4.38
CA SER A 92 4.49 27.40 5.07
C SER A 92 4.31 26.17 4.18
N ALA A 93 3.42 26.25 3.19
CA ALA A 93 3.19 25.20 2.19
C ALA A 93 4.36 25.14 1.20
N ARG A 94 4.91 26.29 0.80
CA ARG A 94 6.08 26.36 -0.08
C ARG A 94 7.31 25.67 0.53
N LYS A 95 7.49 25.76 1.84
CA LYS A 95 8.58 25.08 2.59
C LYS A 95 8.47 23.55 2.61
N CYS A 96 7.31 22.99 2.27
CA CYS A 96 7.11 21.54 2.15
C CYS A 96 7.78 20.96 0.89
N TYR A 97 8.10 21.77 -0.11
CA TYR A 97 8.74 21.26 -1.33
C TYR A 97 10.27 21.25 -1.21
N ASP A 98 10.91 20.50 -2.09
CA ASP A 98 12.36 20.41 -2.19
C ASP A 98 12.97 21.78 -2.58
N GLU A 99 14.15 22.06 -2.03
CA GLU A 99 14.82 23.35 -2.21
C GLU A 99 15.01 23.69 -3.69
N GLY A 100 14.71 24.94 -4.06
CA GLY A 100 14.82 25.43 -5.43
C GLY A 100 13.70 24.97 -6.38
N SER A 101 12.83 24.03 -5.99
CA SER A 101 11.78 23.51 -6.88
C SER A 101 10.66 24.51 -7.18
N THR A 102 10.48 25.53 -6.33
CA THR A 102 9.45 26.56 -6.53
C THR A 102 10.04 27.95 -6.82
N LYS A 103 11.36 28.03 -7.09
CA LYS A 103 12.08 29.31 -7.24
C LYS A 103 11.59 30.19 -8.39
N ASN A 104 11.05 29.57 -9.44
CA ASN A 104 10.54 30.25 -10.63
C ASN A 104 9.05 30.61 -10.53
N VAL A 105 8.39 30.26 -9.42
CA VAL A 105 6.96 30.49 -9.22
C VAL A 105 6.76 31.62 -8.22
N GLY A 106 6.28 32.78 -8.69
CA GLY A 106 5.97 33.93 -7.83
C GLY A 106 4.87 33.61 -6.80
N ASP A 107 4.82 34.35 -5.70
CA ASP A 107 3.95 34.03 -4.56
C ASP A 107 2.46 34.01 -4.91
N ASN A 108 1.99 34.99 -5.68
CA ASN A 108 0.60 35.02 -6.13
C ASN A 108 0.25 33.80 -7.02
N ALA A 109 1.17 33.42 -7.91
CA ALA A 109 0.99 32.25 -8.78
C ALA A 109 0.98 30.95 -7.96
N PHE A 110 1.86 30.83 -6.98
CA PHE A 110 1.91 29.68 -6.09
C PHE A 110 0.65 29.56 -5.22
N THR A 111 0.18 30.66 -4.62
CA THR A 111 -1.07 30.65 -3.84
C THR A 111 -2.26 30.26 -4.72
N LYS A 112 -2.35 30.81 -5.93
CA LYS A 112 -3.40 30.44 -6.90
C LYS A 112 -3.34 28.96 -7.27
N MET A 113 -2.15 28.40 -7.44
CA MET A 113 -1.94 26.98 -7.70
C MET A 113 -2.44 26.12 -6.53
N MET A 114 -2.05 26.44 -5.29
CA MET A 114 -2.52 25.72 -4.10
C MET A 114 -4.05 25.77 -3.93
N LEU A 115 -4.68 26.91 -4.25
CA LEU A 115 -6.13 27.05 -4.23
C LEU A 115 -6.80 26.17 -5.29
N LEU A 116 -6.36 26.29 -6.55
CA LEU A 116 -6.94 25.54 -7.67
C LEU A 116 -6.81 24.03 -7.45
N ASP A 117 -5.61 23.57 -7.09
CA ASP A 117 -5.32 22.16 -6.92
C ASP A 117 -5.99 21.59 -5.66
N GLY A 118 -6.01 22.35 -4.57
CA GLY A 118 -6.67 21.94 -3.33
C GLY A 118 -8.18 21.80 -3.47
N CYS A 119 -8.86 22.78 -4.07
CA CYS A 119 -10.29 22.69 -4.35
C CYS A 119 -10.60 21.60 -5.37
N PHE A 120 -9.77 21.42 -6.40
CA PHE A 120 -9.92 20.34 -7.37
C PHE A 120 -9.87 18.97 -6.69
N ILE A 121 -8.88 18.68 -5.85
CA ILE A 121 -8.76 17.41 -5.14
C ILE A 121 -10.03 17.14 -4.31
N LEU A 122 -10.46 18.10 -3.48
CA LEU A 122 -11.61 17.93 -2.59
C LEU A 122 -12.92 17.78 -3.37
N GLN A 123 -13.13 18.60 -4.40
CA GLN A 123 -14.35 18.56 -5.21
C GLN A 123 -14.40 17.30 -6.08
N PHE A 124 -13.26 16.87 -6.64
CA PHE A 124 -13.14 15.61 -7.37
C PHE A 124 -13.51 14.44 -6.48
N ILE A 125 -12.91 14.33 -5.29
CA ILE A 125 -13.20 13.25 -4.34
C ILE A 125 -14.67 13.25 -3.93
N PHE A 126 -15.23 14.42 -3.61
CA PHE A 126 -16.64 14.57 -3.27
C PHE A 126 -17.56 14.04 -4.36
N CYS A 127 -17.34 14.46 -5.61
CA CYS A 127 -18.18 14.02 -6.71
C CYS A 127 -17.94 12.54 -7.06
N PHE A 128 -16.70 12.06 -6.96
CA PHE A 128 -16.36 10.67 -7.24
C PHE A 128 -17.11 9.71 -6.31
N LEU A 129 -17.26 10.07 -5.04
CA LEU A 129 -17.96 9.26 -4.04
C LEU A 129 -19.48 9.45 -4.02
N HIS A 130 -19.98 10.66 -4.28
CA HIS A 130 -21.38 11.01 -4.01
C HIS A 130 -22.18 11.47 -5.22
N ASP A 131 -21.52 12.00 -6.25
CA ASP A 131 -22.20 12.69 -7.34
C ASP A 131 -21.42 12.62 -8.66
N SER A 132 -21.32 11.40 -9.20
CA SER A 132 -20.58 11.15 -10.45
C SER A 132 -21.16 11.88 -11.66
N GLN A 133 -22.40 12.39 -11.58
CA GLN A 133 -23.03 13.17 -12.65
C GLN A 133 -22.58 14.64 -12.65
N LYS A 134 -22.19 15.19 -11.49
CA LYS A 134 -21.60 16.54 -11.38
C LYS A 134 -20.14 16.61 -11.76
N LEU A 135 -19.43 15.49 -11.80
CA LEU A 135 -18.16 15.41 -12.51
C LEU A 135 -18.48 15.68 -13.98
N LYS A 136 -18.27 16.92 -14.43
CA LYS A 136 -18.21 17.29 -15.86
C LYS A 136 -17.07 16.60 -16.61
N LEU A 137 -16.45 15.58 -16.00
CA LEU A 137 -15.73 14.53 -16.68
C LEU A 137 -16.78 13.69 -17.42
N SER A 138 -17.05 14.06 -18.66
CA SER A 138 -17.91 13.32 -19.60
C SER A 138 -17.48 11.87 -19.80
N ASN A 139 -16.31 11.47 -19.29
CA ASN A 139 -15.74 10.14 -19.41
C ASN A 139 -15.32 9.56 -18.04
N ARG A 140 -15.93 8.43 -17.64
CA ARG A 140 -15.52 7.65 -16.45
C ARG A 140 -14.06 7.20 -16.49
N VAL A 141 -13.51 6.99 -17.69
CA VAL A 141 -12.11 6.64 -17.89
C VAL A 141 -11.20 7.78 -17.44
N LEU A 142 -11.59 9.03 -17.69
CA LEU A 142 -10.81 10.19 -17.29
C LEU A 142 -10.77 10.35 -15.76
N ALA A 143 -11.88 10.05 -15.07
CA ALA A 143 -11.91 10.03 -13.61
C ALA A 143 -10.97 8.97 -13.02
N TYR A 144 -10.84 7.81 -13.69
CA TYR A 144 -9.91 6.76 -13.29
C TYR A 144 -8.44 7.24 -13.37
N PHE A 145 -8.07 7.93 -14.46
CA PHE A 145 -6.72 8.51 -14.59
C PHE A 145 -6.48 9.70 -13.65
N VAL A 146 -7.51 10.50 -13.32
CA VAL A 146 -7.37 11.51 -12.27
C VAL A 146 -7.06 10.83 -10.94
N LYS A 147 -7.79 9.76 -10.57
CA LYS A 147 -7.53 8.99 -9.34
C LYS A 147 -6.07 8.51 -9.29
N ARG A 148 -5.53 7.99 -10.39
CA ARG A 148 -4.10 7.63 -10.49
C ARG A 148 -3.20 8.82 -10.19
N ASP A 149 -3.40 9.93 -10.89
CA ASP A 149 -2.56 11.12 -10.81
C ASP A 149 -2.55 11.74 -9.40
N LEU A 150 -3.66 11.61 -8.65
CA LEU A 150 -3.75 12.06 -7.25
C LEU A 150 -2.75 11.36 -6.31
N PHE A 151 -2.24 10.17 -6.66
CA PHE A 151 -1.34 9.38 -5.81
C PHE A 151 0.12 9.34 -6.32
N LEU A 152 0.48 10.14 -7.31
CA LEU A 152 1.88 10.28 -7.73
C LEU A 152 2.64 11.15 -6.74
N LEU A 153 3.84 10.73 -6.33
CA LEU A 153 4.65 11.41 -5.31
C LEU A 153 5.04 12.84 -5.71
N GLU A 154 5.36 13.06 -6.99
CA GLU A 154 5.63 14.39 -7.55
C GLU A 154 4.38 15.19 -7.92
N ASN A 155 3.18 14.67 -7.66
CA ASN A 155 1.91 15.31 -8.02
C ASN A 155 1.06 15.61 -6.78
N GLN A 156 1.69 16.21 -5.77
CA GLN A 156 1.11 16.40 -4.44
C GLN A 156 1.06 17.87 -4.05
N ILE A 157 0.11 18.22 -3.16
CA ILE A 157 0.14 19.45 -2.37
C ILE A 157 0.22 19.12 -0.87
N PRO A 158 0.75 20.04 -0.03
CA PRO A 158 0.78 19.85 1.41
C PRO A 158 -0.62 19.64 1.99
N TYR A 159 -0.79 18.58 2.77
CA TYR A 159 -2.09 18.22 3.35
C TYR A 159 -2.67 19.33 4.25
N LYS A 160 -1.82 20.21 4.81
CA LYS A 160 -2.25 21.40 5.56
C LYS A 160 -3.17 22.31 4.73
N VAL A 161 -2.94 22.42 3.42
CA VAL A 161 -3.81 23.18 2.50
C VAL A 161 -5.17 22.49 2.39
N LEU A 162 -5.19 21.17 2.22
CA LEU A 162 -6.43 20.38 2.16
C LEU A 162 -7.21 20.48 3.47
N THR A 163 -6.55 20.38 4.63
CA THR A 163 -7.22 20.53 5.94
C THR A 163 -7.83 21.90 6.13
N SER A 164 -7.15 22.95 5.69
CA SER A 164 -7.68 24.32 5.76
C SER A 164 -8.88 24.54 4.84
N LEU A 165 -8.84 24.01 3.62
CA LEU A 165 -9.99 24.05 2.72
C LEU A 165 -11.14 23.18 3.24
N MET A 166 -10.86 22.01 3.81
CA MET A 166 -11.89 21.14 4.37
C MET A 166 -12.62 21.78 5.54
N SER A 167 -11.92 22.52 6.41
CA SER A 167 -12.56 23.23 7.54
C SER A 167 -13.47 24.37 7.10
N LEU A 168 -13.29 24.90 5.90
CA LEU A 168 -14.18 25.87 5.28
C LEU A 168 -15.32 25.23 4.49
N GLY A 169 -15.06 24.07 3.88
CA GLY A 169 -15.96 23.43 2.93
C GLY A 169 -16.91 22.37 3.49
N PHE A 170 -16.62 21.83 4.67
CA PHE A 170 -17.37 20.73 5.26
C PHE A 170 -17.61 20.94 6.74
N ASP A 171 -18.81 20.57 7.22
CA ASP A 171 -19.14 20.67 8.63
C ASP A 171 -18.44 19.57 9.45
N GLY A 172 -17.92 19.93 10.62
CA GLY A 172 -17.40 18.98 11.61
C GLY A 172 -16.30 18.08 11.03
N ASN A 173 -16.50 16.77 11.11
CA ASN A 173 -15.56 15.75 10.62
C ASN A 173 -15.86 15.27 9.18
N LYS A 174 -16.88 15.81 8.49
CA LYS A 174 -17.32 15.32 7.18
C LYS A 174 -16.22 15.34 6.12
N GLY A 175 -15.34 16.34 6.14
CA GLY A 175 -14.19 16.41 5.22
C GLY A 175 -13.18 15.28 5.46
N GLN A 176 -12.94 14.93 6.73
CA GLN A 176 -12.08 13.82 7.09
C GLN A 176 -12.72 12.47 6.72
N GLU A 177 -14.02 12.28 7.00
CA GLU A 177 -14.77 11.10 6.58
C GLU A 177 -14.76 10.92 5.06
N LEU A 178 -14.88 12.02 4.30
CA LEU A 178 -14.76 12.02 2.85
C LEU A 178 -13.40 11.47 2.40
N MET A 179 -12.32 11.93 3.01
CA MET A 179 -10.97 11.46 2.71
C MET A 179 -10.80 9.97 3.04
N GLU A 180 -11.26 9.54 4.20
CA GLU A 180 -11.17 8.14 4.62
C GLU A 180 -11.97 7.20 3.70
N ASN A 181 -13.18 7.60 3.31
CA ASN A 181 -13.99 6.87 2.35
C ASN A 181 -13.32 6.77 0.98
N PHE A 182 -12.64 7.83 0.56
CA PHE A 182 -11.89 7.83 -0.70
C PHE A 182 -10.73 6.85 -0.66
N MET A 183 -9.97 6.82 0.43
CA MET A 183 -8.86 5.86 0.58
C MET A 183 -9.34 4.41 0.58
N ASP A 184 -10.50 4.14 1.21
CA ASP A 184 -11.11 2.80 1.20
C ASP A 184 -11.57 2.40 -0.21
N GLU A 185 -12.12 3.34 -0.99
CA GLU A 185 -12.43 3.11 -2.40
C GLU A 185 -11.16 2.80 -3.20
N VAL A 186 -10.11 3.60 -3.03
CA VAL A 186 -8.84 3.42 -3.75
C VAL A 186 -8.23 2.06 -3.41
N ARG A 187 -8.37 1.59 -2.16
CA ARG A 187 -7.92 0.27 -1.74
C ARG A 187 -8.72 -0.86 -2.39
N GLY A 188 -9.98 -0.64 -2.73
CA GLY A 188 -10.84 -1.59 -3.44
C GLY A 188 -11.23 -2.83 -2.63
N LEU A 189 -11.08 -2.81 -1.31
CA LEU A 189 -11.38 -3.95 -0.43
C LEU A 189 -12.60 -3.67 0.46
N PRO A 190 -13.42 -4.69 0.78
CA PRO A 190 -14.56 -4.52 1.67
C PRO A 190 -14.09 -3.98 3.01
N ARG A 191 -14.73 -2.91 3.52
CA ARG A 191 -14.39 -2.24 4.78
C ARG A 191 -14.04 -3.26 5.88
N GLY A 192 -12.74 -3.45 6.11
CA GLY A 192 -12.24 -4.11 7.31
C GLY A 192 -12.48 -3.20 8.52
N LYS A 193 -12.33 -3.73 9.73
CA LYS A 193 -12.19 -2.86 10.91
C LYS A 193 -10.89 -2.09 10.75
N SER A 194 -10.97 -0.83 10.31
CA SER A 194 -9.85 0.10 10.37
C SER A 194 -9.40 0.20 11.82
N GLY A 195 -8.10 0.04 12.09
CA GLY A 195 -7.58 0.32 13.42
C GLY A 195 -7.81 1.79 13.75
N ASP A 196 -8.16 2.10 14.99
CA ASP A 196 -8.35 3.48 15.43
C ASP A 196 -7.08 4.28 15.14
N MET A 197 -7.15 5.25 14.20
CA MET A 197 -6.06 6.20 13.97
C MET A 197 -5.95 7.08 15.21
N GLU A 198 -4.89 6.85 15.99
CA GLU A 198 -4.58 7.62 17.19
C GLU A 198 -3.24 8.35 17.02
N ASN A 199 -2.87 8.63 15.76
CA ASN A 199 -1.69 9.43 15.48
C ASN A 199 -2.15 10.89 15.33
N ASN A 200 -1.86 11.70 16.34
CA ASN A 200 -2.03 13.17 16.34
C ASN A 200 -1.21 13.89 15.25
N ASN A 201 -0.59 13.15 14.33
CA ASN A 201 0.28 13.69 13.31
C ASN A 201 -0.44 13.70 11.96
N GLN A 202 -0.88 14.89 11.54
CA GLN A 202 -1.45 15.15 10.20
C GLN A 202 -0.52 14.60 9.09
N PRO A 203 -1.02 14.01 8.01
CA PRO A 203 -0.14 13.54 6.93
C PRO A 203 0.56 14.70 6.20
N ALA A 204 1.63 14.40 5.48
CA ALA A 204 2.35 15.38 4.67
C ALA A 204 1.56 15.78 3.41
N HIS A 205 0.94 14.81 2.75
CA HIS A 205 0.14 14.96 1.53
C HIS A 205 -0.78 13.73 1.36
N LEU A 206 -1.49 13.63 0.22
CA LEU A 206 -2.52 12.61 0.00
C LEU A 206 -1.95 11.18 -0.07
N LEU A 207 -0.82 10.99 -0.77
CA LEU A 207 -0.14 9.70 -0.81
C LEU A 207 0.35 9.24 0.58
N ASP A 208 0.85 10.16 1.40
CA ASP A 208 1.24 9.88 2.79
C ASP A 208 0.02 9.53 3.67
N PHE A 209 -1.14 10.17 3.44
CA PHE A 209 -2.40 9.76 4.07
C PHE A 209 -2.74 8.31 3.73
N TYR A 210 -2.70 7.93 2.44
CA TYR A 210 -2.99 6.56 1.99
C TYR A 210 -2.05 5.57 2.67
N HIS A 211 -0.75 5.87 2.62
CA HIS A 211 0.28 5.07 3.28
C HIS A 211 -0.07 4.85 4.76
N ASN A 212 -0.22 5.92 5.52
CA ASN A 212 -0.46 5.87 6.97
C ASN A 212 -1.77 5.18 7.36
N ARG A 213 -2.82 5.30 6.53
CA ARG A 213 -4.11 4.62 6.77
C ARG A 213 -3.98 3.10 6.72
N PHE A 214 -3.19 2.58 5.79
CA PHE A 214 -3.01 1.13 5.61
C PHE A 214 -1.75 0.59 6.30
N MET A 215 -1.15 1.41 7.17
CA MET A 215 -0.15 0.96 8.12
C MET A 215 -0.81 0.53 9.43
N GLY A 216 -0.70 -0.76 9.76
CA GLY A 216 -1.19 -1.26 11.03
C GLY A 216 -0.27 -0.89 12.19
N LYS A 217 -0.83 -0.48 13.32
CA LYS A 217 -0.09 -0.32 14.58
C LYS A 217 0.58 -1.65 14.94
N ARG A 218 1.89 -1.67 15.14
CA ARG A 218 2.52 -2.79 15.85
C ARG A 218 2.90 -2.34 17.24
N GLY A 219 2.31 -3.00 18.23
CA GLY A 219 2.97 -3.12 19.52
C GLY A 219 4.34 -3.73 19.26
N GLN A 220 5.38 -3.00 19.68
CA GLN A 220 6.79 -3.35 19.61
C GLN A 220 7.03 -4.85 19.39
N GLU A 221 7.15 -5.29 18.14
CA GLU A 221 7.94 -6.48 17.92
C GLU A 221 9.36 -6.02 18.14
N ASN A 222 9.90 -6.40 19.30
CA ASN A 222 11.32 -6.31 19.55
C ASN A 222 12.01 -6.88 18.30
N PRO A 223 12.83 -6.08 17.59
CA PRO A 223 13.69 -6.68 16.59
C PRO A 223 14.46 -7.74 17.36
N SER A 224 14.28 -9.00 16.99
CA SER A 224 15.05 -10.09 17.53
C SER A 224 16.51 -9.78 17.23
N ARG A 225 17.18 -9.12 18.17
CA ARG A 225 18.63 -8.99 18.19
C ARG A 225 19.14 -10.42 18.27
N LYS A 226 19.73 -10.88 17.17
CA LYS A 226 20.29 -12.20 16.91
C LYS A 226 19.29 -13.23 16.36
N GLY A 227 19.14 -13.20 15.05
CA GLY A 227 18.84 -14.36 14.21
C GLY A 227 19.46 -14.06 12.85
N ASP A 228 20.25 -14.98 12.29
CA ASP A 228 21.04 -14.78 11.08
C ASP A 228 20.28 -13.95 10.04
N SER A 229 20.93 -12.89 9.54
CA SER A 229 20.52 -12.12 8.35
C SER A 229 20.66 -12.98 7.09
N GLN A 230 20.15 -14.20 7.14
CA GLN A 230 20.23 -15.17 6.08
C GLN A 230 19.12 -14.82 5.11
N TRP A 231 19.51 -14.45 3.89
CA TRP A 231 18.62 -14.44 2.74
C TRP A 231 17.74 -15.69 2.82
N SER A 232 16.45 -15.47 3.09
CA SER A 232 15.48 -16.56 3.02
C SER A 232 15.46 -16.99 1.57
N SER A 233 15.50 -18.29 1.29
CA SER A 233 15.21 -18.75 -0.07
C SER A 233 13.77 -18.33 -0.35
N TYR A 234 13.60 -17.31 -1.20
CA TYR A 234 12.29 -16.91 -1.70
C TYR A 234 11.70 -18.10 -2.45
N ARG A 235 10.42 -18.40 -2.19
CA ARG A 235 9.72 -19.56 -2.72
C ARG A 235 8.37 -19.09 -3.22
N SER A 236 8.05 -19.45 -4.45
CA SER A 236 6.74 -19.16 -5.05
C SER A 236 5.59 -19.80 -4.25
N VAL A 237 4.37 -19.33 -4.47
CA VAL A 237 3.17 -19.89 -3.83
C VAL A 237 3.09 -21.40 -4.05
N MET A 238 3.40 -21.85 -5.26
CA MET A 238 3.35 -23.28 -5.59
C MET A 238 4.44 -24.09 -4.87
N GLU A 239 5.64 -23.54 -4.68
CA GLU A 239 6.68 -24.16 -3.86
C GLU A 239 6.29 -24.23 -2.38
N LEU A 240 5.72 -23.17 -1.82
CA LEU A 240 5.26 -23.18 -0.43
C LEU A 240 4.15 -24.23 -0.23
N LYS A 241 3.25 -24.34 -1.20
CA LYS A 241 2.17 -25.32 -1.17
C LYS A 241 2.68 -26.77 -1.23
N SER A 242 3.73 -27.05 -2.00
CA SER A 242 4.30 -28.41 -2.09
C SER A 242 4.90 -28.89 -0.76
N VAL A 243 5.42 -27.98 0.06
CA VAL A 243 5.95 -28.28 1.41
C VAL A 243 4.89 -28.12 2.53
N GLY A 244 3.61 -28.04 2.17
CA GLY A 244 2.49 -27.99 3.12
C GLY A 244 2.32 -26.63 3.81
N ILE A 245 2.82 -25.54 3.24
CA ILE A 245 2.50 -24.17 3.67
C ILE A 245 1.35 -23.65 2.81
N HIS A 246 0.27 -23.23 3.46
CA HIS A 246 -0.91 -22.69 2.78
C HIS A 246 -1.05 -21.20 3.05
N LEU A 247 -1.51 -20.46 2.03
CA LEU A 247 -1.77 -19.03 2.16
C LEU A 247 -3.24 -18.78 2.46
N MET A 248 -3.52 -17.79 3.31
CA MET A 248 -4.86 -17.36 3.72
C MET A 248 -4.96 -15.84 3.75
N PRO A 249 -6.12 -15.25 3.40
CA PRO A 249 -6.30 -13.81 3.45
C PRO A 249 -6.34 -13.34 4.91
N SER A 250 -5.75 -12.18 5.16
CA SER A 250 -5.85 -11.55 6.47
C SER A 250 -7.22 -10.91 6.72
N LYS A 251 -7.51 -10.68 7.99
CA LYS A 251 -8.74 -10.01 8.45
C LYS A 251 -8.64 -8.48 8.32
N THR A 252 -7.44 -7.95 8.21
CA THR A 252 -7.18 -6.54 7.97
C THR A 252 -6.50 -6.36 6.62
N ASP A 253 -6.59 -5.15 6.09
CA ASP A 253 -5.94 -4.78 4.83
C ASP A 253 -4.63 -4.00 5.09
N MET A 254 -4.07 -4.11 6.31
CA MET A 254 -2.87 -3.40 6.73
C MET A 254 -1.61 -4.09 6.23
N TYR A 255 -0.64 -3.36 5.66
CA TYR A 255 0.60 -3.95 5.16
C TYR A 255 1.41 -4.70 6.24
N THR A 256 1.31 -4.28 7.50
CA THR A 256 2.01 -4.92 8.61
C THR A 256 1.41 -6.27 9.03
N ASP A 257 0.23 -6.63 8.54
CA ASP A 257 -0.55 -7.79 8.98
C ASP A 257 -0.15 -9.10 8.28
N LEU A 258 1.13 -9.42 8.36
CA LEU A 258 1.70 -10.68 7.87
C LEU A 258 2.04 -11.61 9.05
N ARG A 259 1.50 -12.83 9.03
CA ARG A 259 1.68 -13.82 10.10
C ARG A 259 1.99 -15.20 9.56
N TYR A 260 2.78 -15.94 10.33
CA TYR A 260 2.97 -17.37 10.14
C TYR A 260 2.40 -18.14 11.34
N LYS A 261 1.68 -19.22 11.08
CA LYS A 261 1.22 -20.16 12.08
C LYS A 261 1.61 -21.58 11.69
N SER A 262 2.43 -22.21 12.52
CA SER A 262 2.71 -23.64 12.40
C SER A 262 1.50 -24.46 12.85
N THR A 263 1.19 -25.53 12.13
CA THR A 263 0.13 -26.49 12.49
C THR A 263 0.70 -27.90 12.48
N MET A 264 -0.02 -28.89 13.02
CA MET A 264 0.47 -30.28 12.95
C MET A 264 0.65 -30.76 11.51
N ARG A 265 -0.27 -30.38 10.61
CA ARG A 265 -0.32 -30.82 9.21
C ARG A 265 0.50 -29.98 8.24
N GLY A 266 1.12 -28.89 8.69
CA GLY A 266 1.79 -27.96 7.78
C GLY A 266 2.01 -26.59 8.40
N GLY A 267 2.01 -25.56 7.56
CA GLY A 267 2.09 -24.15 7.96
C GLY A 267 0.96 -23.33 7.33
N THR A 268 0.66 -22.18 7.91
CA THR A 268 -0.25 -21.21 7.30
C THR A 268 0.38 -19.83 7.34
N VAL A 269 0.51 -19.20 6.17
CA VAL A 269 0.87 -17.79 6.02
C VAL A 269 -0.42 -17.00 5.84
N THR A 270 -0.64 -16.01 6.69
CA THR A 270 -1.75 -15.07 6.58
C THR A 270 -1.20 -13.72 6.16
N LEU A 271 -1.69 -13.18 5.04
CA LEU A 271 -1.20 -11.93 4.45
C LEU A 271 -2.36 -11.00 4.04
N PRO A 272 -2.12 -9.68 3.98
CA PRO A 272 -3.12 -8.71 3.55
C PRO A 272 -3.65 -9.02 2.15
N ARG A 273 -4.89 -8.60 1.89
CA ARG A 273 -5.49 -8.71 0.56
C ARG A 273 -5.01 -7.57 -0.34
N ILE A 274 -5.03 -7.80 -1.65
CA ILE A 274 -4.70 -6.79 -2.65
C ILE A 274 -5.60 -6.92 -3.89
N VAL A 275 -6.01 -5.78 -4.43
CA VAL A 275 -6.66 -5.67 -5.75
C VAL A 275 -5.60 -5.18 -6.73
N ILE A 276 -5.48 -5.83 -7.87
CA ILE A 276 -4.52 -5.48 -8.94
C ILE A 276 -5.30 -4.98 -10.14
N ASP A 277 -5.04 -3.75 -10.54
CA ASP A 277 -5.60 -3.04 -11.70
C ASP A 277 -4.51 -2.24 -12.45
N ASP A 278 -4.88 -1.55 -13.52
CA ASP A 278 -3.96 -0.76 -14.36
C ASP A 278 -3.18 0.32 -13.59
N CYS A 279 -3.74 0.85 -12.50
CA CYS A 279 -3.11 1.88 -11.68
C CYS A 279 -2.20 1.31 -10.57
N THR A 280 -2.32 0.02 -10.26
CA THR A 280 -1.67 -0.59 -9.10
C THR A 280 -0.16 -0.47 -9.16
N LYS A 281 0.44 -0.69 -10.33
CA LYS A 281 1.91 -0.55 -10.52
C LYS A 281 2.37 0.87 -10.17
N SER A 282 1.68 1.88 -10.69
CA SER A 282 1.99 3.29 -10.43
C SER A 282 1.81 3.64 -8.95
N LEU A 283 0.72 3.21 -8.31
CA LEU A 283 0.51 3.44 -6.87
C LEU A 283 1.62 2.81 -6.01
N LEU A 284 1.94 1.53 -6.23
CA LEU A 284 2.97 0.83 -5.45
C LEU A 284 4.35 1.46 -5.63
N LEU A 285 4.73 1.79 -6.87
CA LEU A 285 6.01 2.46 -7.15
C LEU A 285 6.13 3.83 -6.47
N ASN A 286 5.04 4.61 -6.43
CA ASN A 286 5.04 5.91 -5.74
C ASN A 286 5.05 5.76 -4.22
N LEU A 287 4.37 4.76 -3.66
CA LEU A 287 4.45 4.44 -2.23
C LEU A 287 5.86 4.01 -1.82
N MET A 288 6.53 3.16 -2.60
CA MET A 288 7.92 2.76 -2.31
C MET A 288 8.89 3.94 -2.47
N ALA A 289 8.68 4.80 -3.47
CA ALA A 289 9.45 6.03 -3.60
C ALA A 289 9.23 6.96 -2.40
N HIS A 290 7.99 7.05 -1.87
CA HIS A 290 7.67 7.79 -0.66
C HIS A 290 8.43 7.22 0.53
N GLU A 291 8.38 5.91 0.78
CA GLU A 291 9.12 5.26 1.89
C GLU A 291 10.64 5.46 1.81
N ALA A 292 11.19 5.59 0.61
CA ALA A 292 12.62 5.86 0.40
C ALA A 292 13.04 7.32 0.64
N CYS A 293 12.10 8.24 0.80
CA CYS A 293 12.41 9.64 1.08
C CYS A 293 12.82 9.84 2.56
N PRO A 294 13.72 10.80 2.86
CA PRO A 294 14.10 11.08 4.24
C PRO A 294 12.95 11.66 5.07
N GLY A 295 12.61 11.01 6.18
CA GLY A 295 11.60 11.52 7.14
C GLY A 295 10.15 11.40 6.68
N SER A 296 9.88 10.65 5.61
CA SER A 296 8.54 10.48 5.03
C SER A 296 7.70 9.38 5.70
N ALA A 297 8.31 8.27 6.10
CA ALA A 297 7.62 7.10 6.63
C ALA A 297 8.43 6.42 7.75
N GLU A 298 7.72 5.83 8.71
CA GLU A 298 8.31 4.96 9.73
C GLU A 298 8.51 3.54 9.18
N GLY A 299 9.54 3.38 8.36
CA GLY A 299 9.96 2.08 7.79
C GLY A 299 9.47 1.83 6.37
N PHE A 300 9.80 0.64 5.86
CA PHE A 300 9.63 0.24 4.46
C PHE A 300 8.55 -0.85 4.32
N TRP A 301 7.37 -0.66 4.90
CA TRP A 301 6.37 -1.71 5.04
C TRP A 301 5.64 -2.03 3.73
N VAL A 302 5.29 -1.04 2.91
CA VAL A 302 4.79 -1.24 1.56
C VAL A 302 5.86 -1.92 0.73
N THR A 303 7.08 -1.40 0.72
CA THR A 303 8.21 -1.98 -0.01
C THR A 303 8.44 -3.43 0.41
N SER A 304 8.38 -3.73 1.71
CA SER A 304 8.56 -5.09 2.23
C SER A 304 7.41 -6.01 1.87
N TYR A 305 6.18 -5.51 1.85
CA TYR A 305 5.01 -6.26 1.41
C TYR A 305 5.11 -6.59 -0.09
N VAL A 306 5.53 -5.63 -0.91
CA VAL A 306 5.74 -5.82 -2.35
C VAL A 306 6.89 -6.81 -2.59
N CYS A 307 8.02 -6.69 -1.88
CA CYS A 307 9.10 -7.70 -1.90
C CYS A 307 8.57 -9.10 -1.56
N PHE A 308 7.68 -9.20 -0.57
CA PHE A 308 7.11 -10.47 -0.16
C PHE A 308 6.16 -11.04 -1.23
N LEU A 309 5.33 -10.22 -1.86
CA LEU A 309 4.48 -10.66 -2.97
C LEU A 309 5.29 -11.08 -4.20
N ASP A 310 6.31 -10.32 -4.57
CA ASP A 310 7.26 -10.66 -5.63
C ASP A 310 7.90 -12.04 -5.38
N SER A 311 8.35 -12.29 -4.15
CA SER A 311 8.89 -13.61 -3.79
C SER A 311 7.90 -14.78 -3.89
N LEU A 312 6.60 -14.48 -3.82
CA LEU A 312 5.53 -15.47 -3.89
C LEU A 312 5.05 -15.68 -5.33
N ILE A 313 5.15 -14.66 -6.18
CA ILE A 313 4.54 -14.62 -7.51
C ILE A 313 5.65 -14.63 -8.55
N ASP A 314 6.00 -15.82 -9.05
CA ASP A 314 6.95 -15.98 -10.14
C ASP A 314 6.21 -16.25 -11.47
N HIS A 315 5.11 -17.01 -11.39
CA HIS A 315 4.35 -17.45 -12.56
C HIS A 315 2.83 -17.24 -12.40
N SER A 316 2.09 -17.34 -13.52
CA SER A 316 0.62 -17.18 -13.55
C SER A 316 -0.12 -18.13 -12.59
N GLU A 317 0.44 -19.31 -12.34
CA GLU A 317 -0.08 -20.33 -11.44
C GLU A 317 -0.10 -19.87 -9.98
N ASP A 318 0.90 -19.08 -9.57
CA ASP A 318 0.97 -18.49 -8.24
C ASP A 318 -0.16 -17.48 -8.06
N VAL A 319 -0.36 -16.61 -9.06
CA VAL A 319 -1.47 -15.64 -9.10
C VAL A 319 -2.82 -16.36 -9.03
N LYS A 320 -2.99 -17.42 -9.82
CA LYS A 320 -4.21 -18.23 -9.83
C LYS A 320 -4.52 -18.85 -8.47
N GLU A 321 -3.51 -19.35 -7.76
CA GLU A 321 -3.70 -19.87 -6.40
C GLU A 321 -4.05 -18.75 -5.41
N LEU A 322 -3.39 -17.59 -5.47
CA LEU A 322 -3.72 -16.43 -4.62
C LEU A 322 -5.16 -15.95 -4.83
N ARG A 323 -5.62 -15.91 -6.08
CA ARG A 323 -7.01 -15.61 -6.44
C ARG A 323 -7.98 -16.63 -5.86
N LYS A 324 -7.68 -17.93 -6.02
CA LYS A 324 -8.48 -19.03 -5.47
C LYS A 324 -8.62 -18.93 -3.94
N LYS A 325 -7.61 -18.40 -3.26
CA LYS A 325 -7.62 -18.17 -1.80
C LYS A 325 -8.26 -16.84 -1.38
N GLY A 326 -8.66 -15.99 -2.33
CA GLY A 326 -9.24 -14.67 -2.06
C GLY A 326 -8.24 -13.67 -1.47
N ILE A 327 -6.94 -13.87 -1.68
CA ILE A 327 -5.87 -12.95 -1.27
C ILE A 327 -5.67 -11.87 -2.32
N LEU A 328 -5.74 -12.25 -3.60
CA LEU A 328 -5.54 -11.37 -4.74
C LEU A 328 -6.82 -11.28 -5.57
N SER A 329 -7.24 -10.08 -5.92
CA SER A 329 -8.29 -9.83 -6.91
C SER A 329 -7.66 -9.25 -8.17
N ASN A 330 -7.79 -9.94 -9.30
CA ASN A 330 -7.23 -9.52 -10.58
C ASN A 330 -8.28 -8.77 -11.40
N VAL A 331 -8.03 -7.48 -11.63
CA VAL A 331 -8.81 -6.56 -12.48
C VAL A 331 -7.95 -6.00 -13.63
N LEU A 332 -6.63 -6.25 -13.60
CA LEU A 332 -5.66 -5.85 -14.63
C LEU A 332 -5.89 -6.61 -15.95
N GLY A 333 -6.18 -7.91 -15.87
CA GLY A 333 -6.34 -8.73 -17.06
C GLY A 333 -6.08 -10.21 -16.79
N SER A 334 -5.06 -10.76 -17.44
CA SER A 334 -4.62 -12.14 -17.28
C SER A 334 -3.81 -12.35 -15.99
N ASP A 335 -3.71 -13.60 -15.54
CA ASP A 335 -2.86 -13.97 -14.41
C ASP A 335 -1.36 -13.82 -14.76
N GLN A 336 -1.00 -13.88 -16.05
CA GLN A 336 0.37 -13.65 -16.51
C GLN A 336 0.75 -12.17 -16.37
N GLU A 337 -0.12 -11.24 -16.78
CA GLU A 337 0.15 -9.80 -16.65
C GLU A 337 0.36 -9.37 -15.19
N VAL A 338 -0.32 -10.02 -14.24
CA VAL A 338 -0.09 -9.78 -12.80
C VAL A 338 1.27 -10.32 -12.36
N ALA A 339 1.71 -11.49 -12.84
CA ALA A 339 3.03 -12.02 -12.53
C ALA A 339 4.13 -11.12 -13.12
N ASP A 340 3.99 -10.71 -14.38
CA ASP A 340 4.91 -9.79 -15.04
C ASP A 340 5.01 -8.45 -14.29
N LEU A 341 3.87 -7.90 -13.81
CA LEU A 341 3.84 -6.68 -13.00
C LEU A 341 4.73 -6.78 -11.75
N PHE A 342 4.64 -7.87 -10.97
CA PHE A 342 5.44 -8.01 -9.75
C PHE A 342 6.92 -8.23 -10.09
N ASN A 343 7.21 -9.09 -11.06
CA ASN A 343 8.57 -9.36 -11.53
C ASN A 343 9.26 -8.09 -12.03
N GLU A 344 8.55 -7.17 -12.68
CA GLU A 344 9.08 -5.87 -13.12
C GLU A 344 9.35 -4.90 -11.96
N ILE A 345 8.47 -4.86 -10.96
CA ILE A 345 8.61 -3.97 -9.79
C ILE A 345 9.85 -4.34 -8.95
N SER A 346 10.25 -5.62 -8.94
CA SER A 346 11.43 -6.13 -8.21
C SER A 346 12.73 -5.40 -8.48
N SER A 347 12.90 -4.83 -9.67
CA SER A 347 14.13 -4.15 -10.09
C SER A 347 14.45 -2.86 -9.31
N PHE A 348 13.53 -2.36 -8.47
CA PHE A 348 13.68 -1.10 -7.72
C PHE A 348 13.77 -1.26 -6.20
N MET A 349 13.70 -2.49 -5.68
CA MET A 349 13.45 -2.68 -4.26
C MET A 349 14.74 -2.59 -3.41
N VAL A 350 14.77 -1.65 -2.47
CA VAL A 350 15.72 -1.64 -1.35
C VAL A 350 15.08 -2.44 -0.22
N PHE A 351 15.57 -3.66 -0.02
CA PHE A 351 15.03 -4.59 0.96
C PHE A 351 15.27 -4.10 2.40
N ASP A 352 14.21 -4.01 3.22
CA ASP A 352 14.37 -3.99 4.69
C ASP A 352 14.51 -5.43 5.20
N PRO A 353 15.73 -5.83 5.65
CA PRO A 353 15.96 -7.19 6.14
C PRO A 353 15.19 -7.52 7.41
N ASN A 354 14.71 -6.52 8.15
CA ASN A 354 14.03 -6.72 9.42
C ASN A 354 12.52 -6.90 9.25
N ALA A 355 11.95 -6.35 8.18
CA ALA A 355 10.52 -6.46 7.92
C ALA A 355 10.11 -7.93 7.78
N TYR A 356 9.09 -8.29 8.56
CA TYR A 356 8.57 -9.66 8.66
C TYR A 356 9.62 -10.72 9.06
N GLY A 357 10.72 -10.34 9.73
CA GLY A 357 11.82 -11.26 10.05
C GLY A 357 11.35 -12.55 10.73
N ASN A 358 10.40 -12.45 11.68
CA ASN A 358 9.80 -13.61 12.35
C ASN A 358 9.05 -14.55 11.39
N VAL A 359 8.31 -14.00 10.43
CA VAL A 359 7.56 -14.75 9.43
C VAL A 359 8.52 -15.44 8.46
N LYS A 360 9.45 -14.66 7.89
CA LYS A 360 10.48 -15.15 6.96
C LYS A 360 11.28 -16.31 7.58
N SER A 361 11.76 -16.12 8.81
CA SER A 361 12.49 -17.14 9.57
C SER A 361 11.63 -18.39 9.85
N SER A 362 10.34 -18.22 10.17
CA SER A 362 9.44 -19.34 10.43
C SER A 362 9.13 -20.16 9.17
N ILE A 363 8.96 -19.49 8.02
CA ILE A 363 8.80 -20.14 6.72
C ILE A 363 10.07 -20.93 6.39
N GLU A 364 11.24 -20.31 6.50
CA GLU A 364 12.53 -20.96 6.23
C GLU A 364 12.75 -22.19 7.12
N LYS A 365 12.46 -22.08 8.43
CA LYS A 365 12.53 -23.20 9.37
C LYS A 365 11.59 -24.34 8.99
N HIS A 366 10.38 -24.03 8.51
CA HIS A 366 9.45 -25.04 8.03
C HIS A 366 9.96 -25.72 6.75
N CYS A 367 10.46 -24.94 5.79
CA CYS A 367 11.04 -25.43 4.54
C CYS A 367 12.30 -26.29 4.74
N LYS A 368 13.04 -26.11 5.85
CA LYS A 368 14.17 -26.96 6.24
C LYS A 368 13.76 -28.21 7.03
N ASN A 369 12.51 -28.29 7.51
CA ASN A 369 12.07 -29.41 8.33
C ASN A 369 11.64 -30.61 7.47
N VAL A 370 12.47 -31.65 7.47
CA VAL A 370 12.24 -32.90 6.74
C VAL A 370 10.91 -33.55 7.15
N ILE A 371 10.61 -33.66 8.44
CA ILE A 371 9.36 -34.28 8.91
C ILE A 371 8.13 -33.56 8.34
N LYS A 372 8.17 -32.23 8.27
CA LYS A 372 7.07 -31.44 7.69
C LYS A 372 6.88 -31.69 6.20
N LYS A 373 7.97 -31.84 5.44
CA LYS A 373 7.91 -32.21 4.02
C LYS A 373 7.30 -33.60 3.84
N TRP A 374 7.77 -34.59 4.59
CA TRP A 374 7.25 -35.95 4.53
C TRP A 374 5.76 -36.02 4.89
N VAL A 375 5.32 -35.26 5.90
CA VAL A 375 3.88 -35.16 6.25
C VAL A 375 3.09 -34.51 5.11
N ALA A 376 3.62 -33.46 4.46
CA ALA A 376 2.96 -32.79 3.36
C ALA A 376 2.82 -33.69 2.12
N GLU A 377 3.91 -34.36 1.72
CA GLU A 377 3.93 -35.36 0.64
C GLU A 377 2.93 -36.48 0.94
N TRP A 378 3.00 -37.07 2.14
CA TRP A 378 2.10 -38.15 2.55
C TRP A 378 0.62 -37.75 2.52
N LEU A 379 0.29 -36.54 2.99
CA LEU A 379 -1.08 -36.02 2.93
C LEU A 379 -1.55 -35.77 1.50
N ASN A 380 -0.71 -35.18 0.65
CA ASN A 380 -1.05 -34.87 -0.74
C ASN A 380 -1.23 -36.15 -1.58
N ASP A 381 -0.34 -37.13 -1.41
CA ASP A 381 -0.32 -38.33 -2.25
C ASP A 381 -1.34 -39.38 -1.79
N HIS A 382 -1.47 -39.59 -0.47
CA HIS A 382 -2.28 -40.68 0.07
C HIS A 382 -3.65 -40.26 0.59
N PHE A 383 -3.86 -39.00 0.94
CA PHE A 383 -5.14 -38.52 1.52
C PHE A 383 -5.87 -37.52 0.62
N SER A 384 -5.58 -37.54 -0.67
CA SER A 384 -6.29 -36.78 -1.70
C SER A 384 -7.77 -37.19 -1.86
N SER A 385 -8.14 -38.40 -1.44
CA SER A 385 -9.51 -38.91 -1.44
C SER A 385 -9.99 -39.24 -0.01
N PRO A 386 -11.22 -38.84 0.38
CA PRO A 386 -11.82 -39.21 1.67
C PRO A 386 -11.87 -40.73 1.92
N TRP A 387 -11.95 -41.53 0.84
CA TRP A 387 -12.00 -42.98 0.95
C TRP A 387 -10.68 -43.59 1.39
N THR A 388 -9.56 -43.05 0.93
CA THR A 388 -8.23 -43.51 1.36
C THR A 388 -8.01 -43.21 2.84
N PHE A 389 -8.57 -42.11 3.34
CA PHE A 389 -8.59 -41.81 4.78
C PHE A 389 -9.34 -42.87 5.58
N LEU A 390 -10.57 -43.19 5.17
CA LEU A 390 -11.40 -44.19 5.85
C LEU A 390 -10.76 -45.59 5.80
N ALA A 391 -10.19 -45.98 4.66
CA ALA A 391 -9.52 -47.26 4.50
C ALA A 391 -8.31 -47.40 5.44
N PHE A 392 -7.49 -46.35 5.56
CA PHE A 392 -6.34 -46.33 6.45
C PHE A 392 -6.73 -46.50 7.92
N PHE A 393 -7.73 -45.74 8.40
CA PHE A 393 -8.21 -45.87 9.78
C PHE A 393 -8.94 -47.20 10.02
N GLY A 394 -9.64 -47.73 9.03
CA GLY A 394 -10.21 -49.07 9.07
C GLY A 394 -9.15 -50.16 9.26
N ALA A 395 -8.03 -50.06 8.53
CA ALA A 395 -6.90 -50.98 8.67
C ALA A 395 -6.24 -50.89 10.05
N ILE A 396 -6.00 -49.67 10.56
CA ILE A 396 -5.47 -49.47 11.93
C ILE A 396 -6.43 -50.07 12.97
N PHE A 397 -7.72 -49.80 12.85
CA PHE A 397 -8.72 -50.32 13.77
C PHE A 397 -8.73 -51.87 13.77
N ALA A 398 -8.66 -52.48 12.59
CA ALA A 398 -8.55 -53.93 12.45
C ALA A 398 -7.27 -54.50 13.11
N LEU A 399 -6.12 -53.82 12.95
CA LEU A 399 -4.87 -54.21 13.61
C LEU A 399 -4.96 -54.11 15.13
N VAL A 400 -5.56 -53.04 15.66
CA VAL A 400 -5.78 -52.87 17.11
C VAL A 400 -6.68 -53.98 17.64
N LEU A 401 -7.77 -54.30 16.94
CA LEU A 401 -8.64 -55.42 17.32
C LEU A 401 -7.88 -56.75 17.31
N THR A 402 -7.06 -57.00 16.29
CA THR A 402 -6.23 -58.21 16.17
C THR A 402 -5.23 -58.32 17.33
N PHE A 403 -4.62 -57.19 17.71
CA PHE A 403 -3.71 -57.13 18.87
C PHE A 403 -4.44 -57.43 20.19
N ILE A 404 -5.61 -56.83 20.41
CA ILE A 404 -6.43 -57.07 21.60
C ILE A 404 -6.86 -58.55 21.68
N GLN A 405 -7.28 -59.12 20.55
CA GLN A 405 -7.63 -60.55 20.45
C GLN A 405 -6.44 -61.42 20.83
N THR A 406 -5.27 -61.18 20.22
CA THR A 406 -4.04 -61.93 20.48
C THR A 406 -3.60 -61.83 21.95
N TYR A 407 -3.66 -60.63 22.53
CA TYR A 407 -3.33 -60.40 23.93
C TYR A 407 -4.26 -61.18 24.88
N LYS A 408 -5.57 -61.16 24.64
CA LYS A 408 -6.54 -61.94 25.43
C LYS A 408 -6.34 -63.44 25.30
N THR A 409 -5.88 -63.92 24.13
CA THR A 409 -5.56 -65.33 23.91
C THR A 409 -4.29 -65.76 24.66
N LEU A 410 -3.28 -64.90 24.76
CA LEU A 410 -2.02 -65.19 25.45
C LEU A 410 -2.11 -65.04 26.98
N TYR A 411 -2.96 -64.13 27.46
CA TYR A 411 -3.21 -63.90 28.89
C TYR A 411 -4.70 -64.06 29.20
N PRO A 412 -5.25 -65.28 29.14
CA PRO A 412 -6.58 -65.53 29.64
C PRO A 412 -6.58 -65.17 31.13
N GLY A 413 -7.39 -64.19 31.53
CA GLY A 413 -7.45 -63.77 32.93
C GLY A 413 -7.74 -65.00 33.80
N ASN A 414 -6.89 -65.25 34.80
CA ASN A 414 -7.13 -66.28 35.81
C ASN A 414 -8.50 -65.99 36.45
N GLN A 415 -9.51 -66.77 36.07
CA GLN A 415 -10.77 -66.88 36.78
C GLN A 415 -10.61 -67.81 37.98
#